data_AF-M0NHQ7-F1
#
_entry.id   AF-M0NHQ7-F1
#
_cell.length_a   1.000
_cell.length_b   1.000
_cell.length_c   1.000
_cell.angle_alpha   90.00
_cell.angle_beta   90.00
_cell.angle_gamma   90.00
#
_symmetry.space_group_name_H-M   'P 1'
#
loop_
_entity.id
_entity.type
_entity.pdbx_description
1 polymer ?
#
loop_
_entity_poly.entity_id
_entity_poly.type
_entity_poly.pdbx_seq_one_letter_code
_entity_poly.pdbx_strand_id
1 'polypeptide(L)'
;MSDNTRHSETSLSSEIEGADEAVVTFHPQIWHDNRALTSDDTETYTVPVEAALDDNGELLEDDTGESDALATHENAPERAQNWSENDPYYVTIDGLR
;
A
#
# COMPACT_ATOMS: atom_id res chain seq x y z
N MET A 1 21.41 -5.44 -35.02
CA MET A 1 21.87 -6.34 -33.94
C MET A 1 22.46 -5.41 -32.90
N SER A 2 21.58 -4.75 -32.13
CA SER A 2 21.02 -5.21 -30.85
C SER A 2 22.07 -5.06 -29.77
N ASP A 3 21.92 -4.04 -28.93
CA ASP A 3 22.13 -4.09 -27.48
C ASP A 3 21.89 -2.68 -26.92
N ASN A 4 20.88 -2.52 -26.04
CA ASN A 4 21.06 -1.82 -24.76
C ASN A 4 19.80 -1.90 -23.88
N THR A 5 19.98 -2.55 -22.73
CA THR A 5 19.34 -2.27 -21.44
C THR A 5 17.85 -2.58 -21.28
N ARG A 6 17.57 -3.85 -20.97
CA ARG A 6 16.45 -4.23 -20.09
C ARG A 6 17.05 -4.88 -18.85
N HIS A 7 17.33 -4.13 -17.80
CA HIS A 7 17.62 -4.69 -16.48
C HIS A 7 17.32 -3.65 -15.41
N SER A 8 16.03 -3.43 -15.16
CA SER A 8 15.56 -2.88 -13.88
C SER A 8 14.31 -3.60 -13.36
N GLU A 9 13.58 -4.32 -14.21
CA GLU A 9 12.31 -4.98 -13.82
C GLU A 9 12.51 -6.29 -13.03
N THR A 10 13.69 -6.91 -13.04
CA THR A 10 13.89 -8.28 -12.52
C THR A 10 14.06 -8.38 -11.00
N SER A 11 14.16 -7.27 -10.26
CA SER A 11 14.40 -7.34 -8.80
C SER A 11 13.11 -7.41 -7.99
N LEU A 12 12.05 -6.71 -8.41
CA LEU A 12 10.76 -6.74 -7.73
C LEU A 12 10.01 -8.06 -7.97
N SER A 13 10.08 -8.60 -9.20
CA SER A 13 9.38 -9.84 -9.55
C SER A 13 9.83 -11.04 -8.71
N SER A 14 11.12 -11.18 -8.41
CA SER A 14 11.63 -12.30 -7.60
C SER A 14 11.34 -12.15 -6.10
N GLU A 15 11.11 -10.93 -5.61
CA GLU A 15 10.63 -10.70 -4.23
C GLU A 15 9.15 -11.03 -4.09
N ILE A 16 8.35 -10.81 -5.14
CA ILE A 16 6.93 -11.17 -5.18
C ILE A 16 6.75 -12.69 -5.34
N GLU A 17 7.59 -13.38 -6.13
CA GLU A 17 7.47 -14.82 -6.42
C GLU A 17 7.65 -15.77 -5.21
N GLY A 18 7.94 -15.25 -4.02
CA GLY A 18 8.04 -16.02 -2.78
C GLY A 18 7.30 -15.40 -1.58
N ALA A 19 6.59 -14.30 -1.78
CA ALA A 19 5.84 -13.64 -0.73
C ALA A 19 4.36 -14.01 -0.82
N ASP A 20 3.80 -14.43 0.30
CA ASP A 20 2.37 -14.74 0.39
C ASP A 20 1.56 -13.48 0.80
N GLU A 21 2.22 -12.52 1.44
CA GLU A 21 1.57 -11.37 2.05
C GLU A 21 2.35 -10.07 1.82
N ALA A 22 1.62 -8.97 1.69
CA ALA A 22 2.18 -7.62 1.65
C ALA A 22 2.01 -6.94 3.00
N VAL A 23 3.04 -6.20 3.41
CA VAL A 23 3.05 -5.35 4.59
C VAL A 23 2.56 -3.97 4.20
N VAL A 24 1.48 -3.54 4.84
CA VAL A 24 0.74 -2.34 4.51
C VAL A 24 0.69 -1.45 5.73
N THR A 25 0.95 -0.16 5.56
CA THR A 25 0.79 0.84 6.62
C THR A 25 -0.29 1.84 6.25
N PHE A 26 -1.25 1.96 7.15
CA PHE A 26 -2.30 2.97 7.10
C PHE A 26 -1.82 4.25 7.79
N HIS A 27 -1.90 5.37 7.07
CA HIS A 27 -1.49 6.70 7.52
C HIS A 27 -2.73 7.59 7.69
N PRO A 28 -3.34 7.64 8.88
CA PRO A 28 -4.46 8.52 9.13
C PRO A 28 -4.01 9.98 9.04
N GLN A 29 -4.79 10.81 8.37
CA GLN A 29 -4.56 12.25 8.35
C GLN A 29 -5.64 12.95 9.19
N ILE A 30 -5.21 13.93 9.98
CA ILE A 30 -6.09 14.75 10.81
C ILE A 30 -6.09 16.19 10.30
N TRP A 31 -7.27 16.82 10.34
CA TRP A 31 -7.40 18.22 10.00
C TRP A 31 -6.88 19.11 11.14
N HIS A 32 -5.82 19.88 10.85
CA HIS A 32 -5.28 20.90 11.74
C HIS A 32 -5.09 22.21 10.98
N ASP A 33 -5.67 23.31 11.48
CA ASP A 33 -5.61 24.64 10.85
C ASP A 33 -5.90 24.62 9.34
N ASN A 34 -6.98 23.94 8.95
CA ASN A 34 -7.44 23.85 7.56
C ASN A 34 -6.46 23.15 6.60
N ARG A 35 -5.56 22.32 7.16
CA ARG A 35 -4.61 21.46 6.44
C ARG A 35 -4.73 20.03 6.97
N ALA A 36 -4.63 19.05 6.07
CA ALA A 36 -4.49 17.66 6.46
C ALA A 36 -3.03 17.41 6.83
N LEU A 37 -2.80 16.83 8.01
CA LEU A 37 -1.48 16.41 8.48
C LEU A 37 -1.51 14.91 8.75
N THR A 38 -0.50 14.20 8.26
CA THR A 38 -0.28 12.80 8.62
C THR A 38 -0.06 12.68 10.12
N SER A 39 -0.87 11.84 10.76
CA SER A 39 -0.70 11.48 12.16
C SER A 39 0.44 10.48 12.31
N ASP A 40 1.23 10.59 13.38
CA ASP A 40 2.24 9.58 13.74
C ASP A 40 1.61 8.26 14.24
N ASP A 41 0.30 8.25 14.44
CA ASP A 41 -0.49 7.09 14.89
C ASP A 41 -0.88 6.20 13.70
N THR A 42 0.15 5.68 13.03
CA THR A 42 0.02 4.78 11.89
C THR A 42 -0.22 3.34 12.32
N GLU A 43 -0.89 2.57 11.48
CA GLU A 43 -1.17 1.16 11.75
C GLU A 43 -0.65 0.26 10.62
N THR A 44 0.27 -0.64 10.97
CA THR A 44 0.83 -1.61 10.04
C THR A 44 0.12 -2.96 10.18
N TYR A 45 -0.30 -3.52 9.07
CA TYR A 45 -0.99 -4.80 8.97
C TYR A 45 -0.58 -5.52 7.68
N THR A 46 -1.16 -6.69 7.44
CA THR A 46 -0.78 -7.51 6.30
C THR A 46 -1.98 -8.02 5.52
N VAL A 47 -1.88 -7.91 4.20
CA VAL A 47 -2.90 -8.36 3.25
C VAL A 47 -2.29 -9.45 2.36
N PRO A 48 -3.11 -10.31 1.72
CA PRO A 48 -2.62 -11.21 0.70
C PRO A 48 -1.88 -10.43 -0.38
N VAL A 49 -0.74 -10.95 -0.87
CA VAL A 49 0.05 -10.24 -1.89
C VAL A 49 -0.80 -9.90 -3.11
N GLU A 50 -1.72 -10.78 -3.51
CA GLU A 50 -2.65 -10.56 -4.64
C GLU A 50 -3.53 -9.31 -4.48
N ALA A 51 -3.82 -8.87 -3.26
CA ALA A 51 -4.58 -7.65 -3.02
C ALA A 51 -3.73 -6.37 -3.18
N ALA A 52 -2.41 -6.51 -2.98
CA ALA A 52 -1.45 -5.42 -3.05
C ALA A 52 -0.74 -5.33 -4.42
N LEU A 53 -1.19 -6.10 -5.41
CA LEU A 53 -0.68 -6.08 -6.77
C LEU A 53 -1.69 -5.42 -7.72
N ASP A 54 -1.17 -4.73 -8.73
CA ASP A 54 -1.93 -4.20 -9.85
C ASP A 54 -2.22 -5.27 -10.91
N ASP A 55 -2.93 -4.88 -11.98
CA ASP A 55 -3.23 -5.76 -13.12
C ASP A 55 -1.98 -6.28 -13.86
N ASN A 56 -0.81 -5.65 -13.66
CA ASN A 56 0.46 -6.05 -14.25
C ASN A 56 1.26 -6.99 -13.33
N GLY A 57 0.80 -7.23 -12.10
CA GLY A 57 1.52 -8.00 -11.08
C GLY A 57 2.66 -7.21 -10.42
N GLU A 58 2.59 -5.89 -10.44
CA GLU A 58 3.48 -4.98 -9.71
C GLU A 58 2.79 -4.49 -8.44
N LEU A 59 3.56 -4.05 -7.42
CA LEU A 59 2.95 -3.50 -6.21
C LEU A 59 2.18 -2.22 -6.54
N LEU A 60 1.01 -2.06 -5.90
CA LEU A 60 0.23 -0.82 -6.02
C LEU A 60 1.11 0.37 -5.64
N GLU A 61 0.96 1.48 -6.37
CA GLU A 61 1.66 2.71 -6.04
C GLU A 61 1.12 3.29 -4.72
N ASP A 62 2.03 3.70 -3.84
CA ASP A 62 1.69 4.33 -2.56
C ASP A 62 0.89 5.63 -2.76
N ASP A 63 0.02 5.96 -1.80
CA ASP A 63 -0.78 7.21 -1.82
C ASP A 63 -1.66 7.32 -3.08
N THR A 64 -2.18 6.18 -3.52
CA THR A 64 -3.16 6.10 -4.61
C THR A 64 -4.49 5.52 -4.14
N GLY A 65 -5.55 5.77 -4.92
CA GLY A 65 -6.87 5.20 -4.61
C GLY A 65 -6.89 3.67 -4.61
N GLU A 66 -5.94 3.03 -5.30
CA GLU A 66 -5.81 1.57 -5.33
C GLU A 66 -5.17 1.06 -4.04
N SER A 67 -4.07 1.67 -3.58
CA SER A 67 -3.48 1.35 -2.27
C SER A 67 -4.45 1.66 -1.14
N ASP A 68 -5.21 2.76 -1.24
CA ASP A 68 -6.19 3.16 -0.22
C ASP A 68 -7.34 2.16 -0.06
N ALA A 69 -7.67 1.42 -1.13
CA ALA A 69 -8.66 0.34 -1.05
C ALA A 69 -8.22 -0.76 -0.07
N LEU A 70 -6.91 -0.93 0.18
CA LEU A 70 -6.38 -1.86 1.18
C LEU A 70 -6.80 -1.49 2.61
N ALA A 71 -7.16 -0.24 2.89
CA ALA A 71 -7.70 0.16 4.20
C ALA A 71 -9.07 -0.47 4.47
N THR A 72 -9.81 -0.81 3.42
CA THR A 72 -11.14 -1.46 3.49
C THR A 72 -11.08 -2.99 3.37
N HIS A 73 -9.87 -3.55 3.26
CA HIS A 73 -9.66 -4.99 3.14
C HIS A 73 -10.05 -5.73 4.44
N GLU A 74 -10.48 -6.99 4.35
CA GLU A 74 -10.91 -7.77 5.52
C GLU A 74 -9.81 -7.97 6.59
N ASN A 75 -8.55 -8.00 6.13
CA ASN A 75 -7.37 -8.09 7.00
C ASN A 75 -6.93 -6.74 7.59
N ALA A 76 -7.49 -5.62 7.15
CA ALA A 76 -7.16 -4.32 7.69
C ALA A 76 -7.71 -4.21 9.13
N PRO A 77 -7.05 -3.44 10.01
CA PRO A 77 -7.57 -3.22 11.35
C PRO A 77 -8.91 -2.48 11.30
N GLU A 78 -9.77 -2.71 12.30
CA GLU A 78 -11.10 -2.08 12.39
C GLU A 78 -11.02 -0.56 12.27
N ARG A 79 -9.93 0.03 12.76
CA ARG A 79 -9.67 1.47 12.68
C ARG A 79 -9.45 1.96 11.25
N ALA A 80 -8.72 1.21 10.43
CA ALA A 80 -8.53 1.54 9.02
C ALA A 80 -9.83 1.34 8.24
N GLN A 81 -10.53 0.22 8.51
CA GLN A 81 -11.81 -0.10 7.84
C GLN A 81 -12.92 0.91 8.16
N ASN A 82 -12.95 1.42 9.39
CA ASN A 82 -13.95 2.39 9.87
C ASN A 82 -13.36 3.80 10.03
N TRP A 83 -12.25 4.10 9.34
CA TRP A 83 -11.73 5.46 9.36
C TRP A 83 -12.81 6.40 8.84
N SER A 84 -13.02 7.48 9.58
CA SER A 84 -14.08 8.45 9.31
C SER A 84 -14.11 8.79 7.82
N GLU A 85 -15.24 8.55 7.15
CA GLU A 85 -15.40 8.71 5.69
C GLU A 85 -15.05 10.14 5.21
N ASN A 86 -14.92 11.10 6.13
CA ASN A 86 -14.61 12.50 5.85
C ASN A 86 -13.18 12.91 6.24
N ASP A 87 -12.43 12.04 6.91
CA ASP A 87 -11.05 12.32 7.31
C ASP A 87 -10.09 11.70 6.29
N PRO A 88 -9.12 12.46 5.78
CA PRO A 88 -8.17 11.96 4.81
C PRO A 88 -7.31 10.86 5.43
N TYR A 89 -6.82 9.97 4.59
CA TYR A 89 -5.81 8.98 4.91
C TYR A 89 -5.08 8.63 3.62
N TYR A 90 -3.96 7.94 3.74
CA TYR A 90 -3.36 7.23 2.63
C TYR A 90 -2.77 5.92 3.12
N VAL A 91 -2.56 4.99 2.20
CA VAL A 91 -1.95 3.71 2.48
C VAL A 91 -0.62 3.59 1.73
N THR A 92 0.37 2.95 2.37
CA THR A 92 1.65 2.60 1.77
C THR A 92 1.92 1.11 1.90
N ILE A 93 2.64 0.54 0.93
CA ILE A 93 3.12 -0.85 0.96
C ILE A 93 4.60 -0.84 1.31
N ASP A 94 4.93 -1.20 2.55
CA ASP A 94 6.32 -1.15 3.06
C ASP A 94 7.19 -2.33 2.61
N GLY A 95 6.56 -3.39 2.09
CA GLY A 95 7.26 -4.55 1.57
C GLY A 95 6.42 -5.82 1.55
N LEU A 96 7.10 -6.95 1.37
CA LEU A 96 6.53 -8.27 1.19
C LEU A 96 7.09 -9.27 2.20
N ARG A 97 6.31 -10.28 2.61
CA ARG A 97 6.71 -11.30 3.60
C ARG A 97 6.38 -12.72 3.19
#